data_AF-A0A2D5TXD1-F1
#
_entry.id   AF-A0A2D5TXD1-F1
#
_cell.length_a   1.000
_cell.length_b   1.000
_cell.length_c   1.000
_cell.angle_alpha   90.00
_cell.angle_beta   90.00
_cell.angle_gamma   90.00
#
_symmetry.space_group_name_H-M   'P 1'
#
loop_
_entity.id
_entity.type
_entity.pdbx_description
1 polymer ?
#
loop_
_entity_poly.entity_id
_entity_poly.type
_entity_poly.pdbx_seq_one_letter_code
_entity_poly.pdbx_strand_id
1 'polypeptide(L)'
;MKDPTDEQNQVLLRTLIPDPAKDEESPQFSEPWQAQVFALAVSLSEAGLFSWQEWTEELSVTILKAQELGDPDLGSTYYHHWLKTLERMLTSKEVLDQTSIFQRMKIWEEAYLRTPHGQPIKIKIT
;
A
#
# COMPACT_ATOMS: atom_id res chain seq x y z
N MET A 1 28.33 -40.88 -18.92
CA MET A 1 28.25 -41.19 -17.47
C MET A 1 27.98 -39.86 -16.80
N LYS A 2 26.71 -39.59 -16.48
CA LYS A 2 26.26 -38.31 -15.90
C LYS A 2 26.39 -38.44 -14.38
N ASP A 3 27.09 -37.53 -13.73
CA ASP A 3 27.36 -37.64 -12.29
C ASP A 3 26.06 -37.69 -11.48
N PRO A 4 25.87 -38.71 -10.61
CA PRO A 4 24.63 -38.89 -9.83
C PRO A 4 24.37 -37.78 -8.81
N THR A 5 25.35 -36.90 -8.58
CA THR A 5 25.27 -35.75 -7.67
C THR A 5 24.50 -34.56 -8.27
N ASP A 6 24.38 -34.49 -9.60
CA ASP A 6 23.77 -33.35 -10.29
C ASP A 6 22.23 -33.39 -10.26
N GLU A 7 21.63 -34.59 -10.28
CA GLU A 7 20.17 -34.76 -10.16
C GLU A 7 19.68 -34.59 -8.72
N GLN A 8 20.47 -35.00 -7.73
CA GLN A 8 20.13 -34.81 -6.31
C GLN A 8 20.16 -33.33 -5.93
N ASN A 9 21.12 -32.56 -6.46
CA ASN A 9 21.19 -31.11 -6.26
C ASN A 9 20.07 -30.36 -6.99
N GLN A 10 19.63 -30.83 -8.17
CA GLN A 10 18.49 -30.23 -8.89
C GLN A 10 17.14 -30.47 -8.18
N VAL A 11 16.95 -31.63 -7.55
CA VAL A 11 15.76 -31.92 -6.72
C VAL A 11 15.77 -31.10 -5.43
N LEU A 12 16.93 -30.94 -4.78
CA LEU A 12 17.08 -30.09 -3.60
C LEU A 12 16.80 -28.61 -3.90
N LEU A 13 17.27 -28.09 -5.04
CA LEU A 13 17.01 -26.71 -5.47
C LEU A 13 15.53 -26.44 -5.78
N ARG A 14 14.81 -27.42 -6.34
CA ARG A 14 13.35 -27.31 -6.58
C ARG A 14 12.51 -27.30 -5.29
N THR A 15 13.04 -27.80 -4.18
CA THR A 15 12.33 -27.90 -2.91
C THR A 15 12.57 -26.68 -2.01
N LEU A 16 13.62 -25.89 -2.31
CA LEU A 16 14.03 -24.71 -1.53
C LEU A 16 13.62 -23.38 -2.16
N ILE A 17 13.17 -23.37 -3.41
CA ILE A 17 12.62 -22.19 -4.07
C ILE A 17 11.09 -22.25 -3.88
N PRO A 18 10.49 -21.32 -3.13
CA PRO A 18 9.04 -21.21 -3.05
C PRO A 18 8.47 -21.12 -4.47
N ASP A 19 7.50 -21.98 -4.77
CA ASP A 19 6.79 -21.96 -6.04
C ASP A 19 5.93 -20.67 -6.07
N PRO A 20 6.23 -19.69 -6.94
CA PRO A 20 5.48 -18.43 -6.98
C PRO A 20 4.00 -18.64 -7.32
N ALA A 21 3.63 -19.81 -7.86
CA ALA A 21 2.24 -20.17 -8.15
C ALA A 21 1.46 -20.68 -6.92
N LYS A 22 2.12 -21.02 -5.80
CA LYS A 22 1.43 -21.44 -4.57
C LYS A 22 0.97 -20.27 -3.68
N ASP A 23 1.42 -19.05 -3.98
CA ASP A 23 0.97 -17.84 -3.29
C ASP A 23 -0.22 -17.15 -3.99
N GLU A 24 -0.80 -17.75 -5.04
CA GLU A 24 -1.95 -17.17 -5.75
C GLU A 24 -3.28 -17.25 -4.97
N GLU A 25 -3.38 -18.07 -3.91
CA GLU A 25 -4.59 -18.19 -3.09
C GLU A 25 -4.65 -17.22 -1.90
N SER A 26 -3.57 -16.49 -1.62
CA SER A 26 -3.57 -15.46 -0.57
C SER A 26 -3.99 -14.13 -1.17
N PRO A 27 -4.92 -13.37 -0.55
CA PRO A 27 -5.16 -12.00 -0.95
C PRO A 27 -3.84 -11.21 -0.92
N GLN A 28 -3.35 -10.76 -2.09
CA GLN A 28 -2.17 -9.86 -2.17
C GLN A 28 -2.38 -8.57 -1.34
N PHE A 29 -3.64 -8.24 -1.08
CA PHE A 29 -4.09 -7.18 -0.19
C PHE A 29 -4.82 -7.80 1.00
N SER A 30 -4.33 -7.55 2.21
CA SER A 30 -4.96 -7.99 3.46
C SER A 30 -6.28 -7.27 3.74
N GLU A 31 -6.44 -6.05 3.21
CA GLU A 31 -7.63 -5.23 3.43
C GLU A 31 -8.05 -4.54 2.11
N PRO A 32 -9.35 -4.33 1.84
CA PRO A 32 -9.82 -3.72 0.60
C PRO A 32 -9.25 -2.33 0.31
N TRP A 33 -8.94 -1.55 1.35
CA TRP A 33 -8.38 -0.20 1.20
C TRP A 33 -6.96 -0.23 0.61
N GLN A 34 -6.20 -1.31 0.81
CA GLN A 34 -4.83 -1.41 0.29
C GLN A 34 -4.83 -1.46 -1.24
N ALA A 35 -5.77 -2.21 -1.83
CA ALA A 35 -5.98 -2.25 -3.28
C ALA A 35 -6.39 -0.87 -3.83
N GLN A 36 -7.18 -0.10 -3.06
CA GLN A 36 -7.60 1.24 -3.46
C GLN A 36 -6.43 2.22 -3.47
N VAL A 37 -5.56 2.20 -2.44
CA VAL A 37 -4.36 3.05 -2.39
C VAL A 37 -3.41 2.71 -3.53
N PHE A 38 -3.21 1.41 -3.80
CA PHE A 38 -2.41 0.96 -4.95
C PHE A 38 -2.98 1.49 -6.27
N ALA A 39 -4.28 1.29 -6.51
CA ALA A 39 -4.94 1.76 -7.73
C ALA A 39 -4.85 3.28 -7.90
N LEU A 40 -5.01 4.06 -6.82
CA LEU A 40 -4.85 5.51 -6.86
C LEU A 40 -3.43 5.91 -7.24
N ALA A 41 -2.41 5.28 -6.64
CA ALA A 41 -1.01 5.59 -6.97
C ALA A 41 -0.71 5.29 -8.45
N VAL A 42 -1.17 4.15 -8.97
CA VAL A 42 -1.03 3.78 -10.39
C VAL A 42 -1.71 4.81 -11.28
N SER A 43 -2.99 5.11 -11.05
CA SER A 43 -3.76 6.04 -11.90
C SER A 43 -3.19 7.46 -11.88
N LEU A 44 -2.69 7.94 -10.74
CA LEU A 44 -2.08 9.27 -10.64
C LEU A 44 -0.71 9.33 -11.34
N SER A 45 0.05 8.23 -11.32
CA SER A 45 1.30 8.14 -12.09
C SER A 45 1.03 8.09 -13.59
N GLU A 46 0.06 7.29 -14.03
CA GLU A 46 -0.38 7.24 -15.44
C GLU A 46 -0.92 8.58 -15.94
N ALA A 47 -1.57 9.36 -15.07
CA ALA A 47 -1.99 10.73 -15.36
C ALA A 47 -0.83 11.75 -15.40
N GLY A 48 0.40 11.33 -15.12
CA GLY A 48 1.60 12.17 -15.20
C GLY A 48 1.81 13.09 -13.99
N LEU A 49 1.10 12.88 -12.88
CA LEU A 49 1.27 13.72 -11.69
C LEU A 49 2.62 13.49 -10.99
N PHE A 50 3.12 12.26 -11.07
CA PHE A 50 4.47 11.87 -10.68
C PHE A 50 4.93 10.64 -11.46
N SER A 51 6.24 10.48 -11.57
CA SER A 51 6.89 9.28 -12.11
C SER A 51 7.06 8.21 -11.03
N TRP A 52 7.19 6.95 -11.45
CA TRP A 52 7.54 5.84 -10.56
C TRP A 52 8.92 6.00 -9.89
N GLN A 53 9.82 6.75 -10.52
CA GLN A 53 11.11 7.10 -9.91
C GLN A 53 10.91 8.03 -8.70
N GLU A 54 10.20 9.15 -8.89
CA GLU A 54 9.84 10.07 -7.79
C GLU A 54 9.08 9.32 -6.67
N TRP A 55 8.16 8.43 -7.05
CA TRP A 55 7.42 7.59 -6.08
C TRP A 55 8.36 6.73 -5.23
N THR A 56 9.30 6.02 -5.86
CA THR A 56 10.22 5.12 -5.15
C THR A 56 11.13 5.89 -4.20
N GLU A 57 11.60 7.07 -4.62
CA GLU A 57 12.41 7.96 -3.79
C GLU A 57 11.63 8.44 -2.54
N GLU A 58 10.41 8.95 -2.71
CA GLU A 58 9.58 9.42 -1.58
C GLU A 58 9.09 8.28 -0.68
N LEU A 59 8.79 7.11 -1.23
CA LEU A 59 8.40 5.94 -0.44
C LEU A 59 9.56 5.48 0.46
N SER A 60 10.78 5.46 -0.08
CA SER A 60 11.98 5.10 0.68
C SER A 60 12.20 6.06 1.84
N VAL A 61 12.08 7.37 1.60
CA VAL A 61 12.17 8.41 2.66
C VAL A 61 11.08 8.23 3.71
N THR A 62 9.87 7.88 3.30
CA THR A 62 8.72 7.68 4.21
C THR A 62 8.92 6.46 5.10
N ILE A 63 9.40 5.35 4.56
CA ILE A 63 9.71 4.12 5.32
C ILE A 63 10.83 4.39 6.33
N LEU A 64 11.93 5.02 5.90
CA LEU A 64 13.05 5.34 6.79
C LEU A 64 12.62 6.20 7.98
N LYS A 65 11.80 7.23 7.75
CA LYS A 65 11.25 8.08 8.82
C LYS A 65 10.34 7.30 9.78
N ALA A 66 9.58 6.34 9.28
CA ALA A 66 8.73 5.51 10.14
C ALA A 66 9.58 4.56 10.99
N GLN A 67 10.62 3.96 10.42
CA GLN A 67 11.58 3.11 11.14
C GLN A 67 12.31 3.91 12.25
N GLU A 68 12.72 5.16 11.98
CA GLU A 68 13.30 6.06 13.00
C GLU A 68 12.34 6.33 14.18
N LEU A 69 11.03 6.29 13.92
CA LEU A 69 9.98 6.47 14.93
C LEU A 69 9.58 5.15 15.63
N GLY A 70 10.30 4.05 15.36
CA GLY A 70 10.11 2.77 16.02
C GLY A 70 9.13 1.81 15.33
N ASP A 71 8.81 2.04 14.05
CA ASP A 71 8.05 1.06 13.25
C ASP A 71 8.96 -0.15 12.93
N PRO A 72 8.62 -1.36 13.40
CA PRO A 72 9.43 -2.55 13.17
C PRO A 72 9.36 -3.11 11.74
N ASP A 73 8.61 -2.48 10.83
CA ASP A 73 8.48 -2.86 9.41
C ASP A 73 8.14 -4.35 9.21
N LEU A 74 7.04 -4.77 9.85
CA LEU A 74 6.59 -6.17 9.86
C LEU A 74 5.68 -6.52 8.67
N GLY A 75 5.74 -5.76 7.58
CA GLY A 75 4.91 -5.94 6.38
C GLY A 75 3.45 -5.48 6.52
N SER A 76 2.88 -5.48 7.73
CA SER A 76 1.53 -4.94 8.00
C SER A 76 1.44 -3.41 7.85
N THR A 77 2.58 -2.72 7.93
CA THR A 77 2.70 -1.26 7.79
C THR A 77 3.05 -0.82 6.37
N TYR A 78 3.35 -1.76 5.45
CA TYR A 78 3.76 -1.44 4.08
C TYR A 78 2.77 -0.55 3.32
N TYR A 79 1.49 -0.93 3.28
CA TYR A 79 0.47 -0.12 2.61
C TYR A 79 0.12 1.17 3.38
N HIS A 80 0.45 1.25 4.67
CA HIS A 80 0.37 2.52 5.39
C HIS A 80 1.46 3.48 4.93
N HIS A 81 2.68 2.99 4.64
CA HIS A 81 3.72 3.79 4.02
C HIS A 81 3.36 4.23 2.59
N TRP A 82 2.67 3.38 1.82
CA TRP A 82 2.10 3.77 0.52
C TRP A 82 1.12 4.93 0.65
N LEU A 83 0.13 4.81 1.55
CA LEU A 83 -0.84 5.87 1.77
C LEU A 83 -0.15 7.16 2.21
N LYS A 84 0.80 7.07 3.16
CA LYS A 84 1.52 8.23 3.67
C LYS A 84 2.36 8.92 2.59
N THR A 85 3.01 8.14 1.74
CA THR A 85 3.77 8.64 0.58
C THR A 85 2.85 9.38 -0.37
N LEU A 86 1.70 8.80 -0.71
CA LEU A 86 0.72 9.42 -1.60
C LEU A 86 0.20 10.75 -1.03
N GLU A 87 -0.17 10.81 0.24
CA GLU A 87 -0.58 12.05 0.92
C GLU A 87 0.51 13.13 0.84
N ARG A 88 1.77 12.76 1.09
CA ARG A 88 2.91 13.69 1.04
C ARG A 88 3.12 14.24 -0.36
N MET A 89 3.14 13.37 -1.37
CA MET A 89 3.36 13.76 -2.77
C MET A 89 2.23 14.65 -3.30
N LEU A 90 0.98 14.33 -2.97
CA LEU A 90 -0.17 15.14 -3.38
C LEU A 90 -0.19 16.51 -2.68
N THR A 91 0.25 16.56 -1.43
CA THR A 91 0.39 17.83 -0.69
C THR A 91 1.53 18.67 -1.23
N SER A 92 2.70 18.08 -1.49
CA SER A 92 3.87 18.81 -1.98
C SER A 92 3.67 19.39 -3.39
N LYS A 93 2.79 18.76 -4.17
CA LYS A 93 2.37 19.23 -5.51
C LYS A 93 1.09 20.08 -5.48
N GLU A 94 0.63 20.50 -4.29
CA GLU A 94 -0.54 21.37 -4.08
C GLU A 94 -1.86 20.82 -4.67
N VAL A 95 -1.94 19.52 -4.94
CA VAL A 95 -3.17 18.85 -5.42
C VAL A 95 -4.15 18.63 -4.27
N LEU A 96 -3.63 18.37 -3.08
CA LEU A 96 -4.39 18.26 -1.85
C LEU A 96 -3.81 19.16 -0.78
N ASP A 97 -4.68 19.62 0.11
CA ASP A 97 -4.28 20.28 1.34
C ASP A 97 -4.50 19.33 2.53
N GLN A 98 -3.55 19.30 3.47
CA GLN A 98 -3.62 18.47 4.66
C GLN A 98 -4.83 18.79 5.53
N THR A 99 -5.23 20.07 5.58
CA THR A 99 -6.44 20.46 6.32
C THR A 99 -7.68 19.85 5.67
N SER A 100 -7.74 19.82 4.34
CA SER A 100 -8.83 19.21 3.57
C SER A 100 -8.93 17.69 3.79
N ILE A 101 -7.80 16.97 3.90
CA ILE A 101 -7.78 15.54 4.26
C ILE A 101 -8.39 15.34 5.66
N PHE A 102 -7.92 16.11 6.65
CA PHE A 102 -8.42 16.01 8.02
C PHE A 102 -9.91 16.34 8.13
N GLN A 103 -10.37 17.39 7.45
CA GLN A 103 -11.78 17.74 7.37
C GLN A 103 -12.62 16.61 6.78
N ARG A 104 -12.13 15.94 5.73
CA ARG A 104 -12.81 14.79 5.12
C ARG A 104 -12.94 13.63 6.10
N MET A 105 -11.87 13.32 6.84
CA MET A 105 -11.89 12.30 7.89
C MET A 105 -12.91 12.65 8.98
N LYS A 106 -12.95 13.91 9.42
CA LYS A 106 -13.92 14.39 10.41
C LYS A 106 -15.36 14.28 9.93
N ILE A 107 -15.65 14.73 8.70
CA ILE A 107 -16.99 14.61 8.10
C ILE A 107 -17.43 13.14 8.03
N TRP A 108 -16.50 12.23 7.69
CA TRP A 108 -16.80 10.81 7.65
C TRP A 108 -17.06 10.24 9.05
N GLU A 109 -16.23 10.58 10.04
CA GLU A 109 -16.38 10.16 11.44
C GLU A 109 -17.73 10.62 12.02
N GLU A 110 -18.08 11.89 11.84
CA GLU A 110 -19.37 12.44 12.26
C GLU A 110 -20.55 11.76 11.54
N ALA A 111 -20.39 11.47 10.24
CA ALA A 111 -21.40 10.76 9.47
C ALA A 111 -21.57 9.31 9.95
N TYR A 112 -20.49 8.63 10.30
CA TYR A 112 -20.52 7.28 10.87
C TYR A 112 -21.27 7.29 12.21
N LEU A 113 -20.88 8.18 13.14
CA LEU A 113 -21.45 8.25 14.50
C LEU A 113 -22.95 8.57 14.53
N ARG A 114 -23.45 9.37 13.56
CA ARG A 114 -24.87 9.71 13.47
C ARG A 114 -25.71 8.70 12.70
N THR A 115 -25.10 7.72 12.03
CA THR A 115 -25.83 6.77 11.17
C THR A 115 -26.31 5.59 12.03
N PRO A 116 -27.63 5.35 12.14
CA PRO A 116 -28.14 4.18 12.84
C PRO A 116 -27.61 2.89 12.24
N HIS A 117 -27.40 1.86 13.07
CA HIS A 117 -26.93 0.56 12.60
C HIS A 117 -27.82 0.01 11.48
N GLY A 118 -27.18 -0.53 10.43
CA GLY A 118 -27.86 -1.07 9.25
C GLY A 118 -28.28 -0.04 8.20
N GLN A 119 -28.04 1.26 8.43
CA GLN A 119 -28.26 2.30 7.42
C GLN A 119 -26.96 2.70 6.72
N PRO A 120 -27.01 3.12 5.44
CA PRO A 120 -25.82 3.57 4.72
C PRO A 120 -25.32 4.93 5.25
N ILE A 121 -24.00 5.05 5.39
CA ILE A 121 -23.36 6.30 5.80
C ILE A 121 -23.44 7.30 4.65
N LYS A 122 -24.06 8.46 4.92
CA LYS A 122 -24.16 9.56 3.94
C LYS A 122 -23.22 10.69 4.34
N ILE A 123 -22.17 10.89 3.55
CA ILE A 123 -21.31 12.07 3.62
C ILE A 123 -21.84 13.15 2.66
N LYS A 124 -21.82 14.41 3.08
CA LYS A 124 -22.06 15.53 2.17
C LYS A 124 -20.72 15.89 1.53
N ILE A 125 -20.66 15.83 0.21
CA ILE A 125 -19.54 16.37 -0.56
C ILE A 125 -19.89 17.82 -0.81
N THR A 126 -19.21 18.74 -0.14
CA THR A 126 -19.29 20.19 -0.39
C THR A 126 -18.10 20.57 -1.27
#